data_AF-A0A256WLH6-F1
#
_entry.id   AF-A0A256WLH6-F1
#
_cell.length_a   1.000
_cell.length_b   1.000
_cell.length_c   1.000
_cell.angle_alpha   90.00
_cell.angle_beta   90.00
_cell.angle_gamma   90.00
#
_symmetry.space_group_name_H-M   'P 1'
#
loop_
_entity.id
_entity.type
_entity.pdbx_description
1 polymer ?
#
loop_
_entity_poly.entity_id
_entity_poly.type
_entity_poly.pdbx_seq_one_letter_code
_entity_poly.pdbx_strand_id
1 'polypeptide(L)'
;AAAKGISSNDIKVVGNVVLAEYFVYVEIYDYSVSEEEEVTVNGVKTVLKTIIGMQVRFVNAETGTIFTGSGSGEAVTIKRSQIGEDNEVKFNKSTIGIATKKALESGTARIVKRMIKRGIFKE
;
A
#
# COMPACT_ATOMS: atom_id res chain seq x y z
N ALA A 1 -4.72 39.43 3.97
CA ALA A 1 -5.82 39.97 3.17
C ALA A 1 -6.66 38.80 2.67
N ALA A 2 -7.89 38.68 3.17
CA ALA A 2 -8.76 37.54 2.94
C ALA A 2 -9.28 37.52 1.49
N ALA A 3 -9.36 36.30 0.95
CA ALA A 3 -9.95 35.98 -0.35
C ALA A 3 -11.39 36.48 -0.44
N LYS A 4 -11.61 37.46 -1.31
CA LYS A 4 -12.94 37.95 -1.68
C LYS A 4 -13.31 37.36 -3.04
N GLY A 5 -14.14 36.32 -3.05
CA GLY A 5 -14.86 35.92 -4.27
C GLY A 5 -15.15 34.43 -4.41
N ILE A 6 -16.46 34.15 -4.59
CA ILE A 6 -17.04 33.00 -5.31
C ILE A 6 -17.62 31.80 -4.51
N SER A 7 -18.29 32.02 -3.38
CA SER A 7 -19.29 31.05 -2.89
C SER A 7 -20.33 31.72 -2.00
N SER A 8 -21.61 31.56 -2.34
CA SER A 8 -22.76 31.99 -1.51
C SER A 8 -23.14 30.97 -0.43
N ASN A 9 -22.40 29.87 -0.30
CA ASN A 9 -22.52 28.97 0.84
C ASN A 9 -21.60 29.45 1.95
N ASP A 10 -22.17 29.69 3.14
CA ASP A 10 -21.42 29.82 4.38
C ASP A 10 -20.63 28.52 4.60
N ILE A 11 -19.36 28.52 4.22
CA ILE A 11 -18.42 27.47 4.57
C ILE A 11 -18.16 27.63 6.06
N LYS A 12 -18.98 26.96 6.89
CA LYS A 12 -18.66 26.76 8.30
C LYS A 12 -17.44 25.86 8.36
N VAL A 13 -16.27 26.47 8.48
CA VAL A 13 -15.02 25.76 8.77
C VAL A 13 -15.17 25.17 10.17
N VAL A 14 -15.55 23.89 10.24
CA VAL A 14 -15.64 23.15 11.50
C VAL A 14 -14.24 22.66 11.84
N GLY A 15 -13.52 23.48 12.63
CA GLY A 15 -12.21 23.14 13.18
C GLY A 15 -11.03 23.63 12.34
N ASN A 16 -9.88 23.79 13.00
CA ASN A 16 -8.63 24.17 12.36
C ASN A 16 -8.11 23.00 11.50
N VAL A 17 -7.70 23.29 10.27
CA VAL A 17 -7.01 22.33 9.40
C VAL A 17 -5.63 22.07 9.99
N VAL A 18 -5.37 20.84 10.46
CA VAL A 18 -4.03 20.42 10.93
C VAL A 18 -3.18 20.14 9.69
N LEU A 19 -2.09 20.89 9.52
CA LEU A 19 -1.15 20.69 8.42
C LEU A 19 -0.37 19.38 8.62
N ALA A 20 -0.19 18.63 7.54
CA ALA A 20 0.60 17.40 7.58
C ALA A 20 2.10 17.72 7.67
N GLU A 21 2.79 17.10 8.62
CA GLU A 21 4.25 17.26 8.78
C GLU A 21 5.03 16.48 7.70
N TYR A 22 4.46 15.37 7.21
CA TYR A 22 5.06 14.55 6.15
C TYR A 22 4.04 14.19 5.06
N PHE A 23 4.46 14.34 3.81
CA PHE A 23 3.77 13.77 2.65
C PHE A 23 4.42 12.44 2.27
N VAL A 24 3.61 11.39 2.10
CA VAL A 24 4.09 10.06 1.74
C VAL A 24 3.75 9.76 0.28
N TYR A 25 4.77 9.39 -0.49
CA TYR A 25 4.66 8.94 -1.87
C TYR A 25 5.03 7.47 -1.95
N VAL A 26 4.25 6.69 -2.70
CA VAL A 26 4.50 5.27 -2.93
C VAL A 26 4.57 5.03 -4.43
N GLU A 27 5.63 4.37 -4.86
CA GLU A 27 5.88 4.00 -6.24
C GLU A 27 6.13 2.50 -6.32
N ILE A 28 5.46 1.82 -7.25
CA ILE A 28 5.66 0.39 -7.49
C ILE A 28 6.73 0.27 -8.58
N TYR A 29 7.87 -0.35 -8.27
CA TYR A 29 8.97 -0.55 -9.23
C TYR A 29 8.96 -1.95 -9.86
N ASP A 30 8.34 -2.91 -9.20
CA ASP A 30 8.21 -4.29 -9.68
C ASP A 30 6.82 -4.82 -9.32
N TYR A 31 6.15 -5.40 -10.32
CA TYR A 31 4.86 -6.04 -10.17
C TYR A 31 4.83 -7.26 -11.07
N SER A 32 4.68 -8.44 -10.46
CA SER A 32 4.50 -9.69 -11.20
C SER A 32 3.41 -10.53 -10.59
N VAL A 33 2.65 -11.17 -11.48
CA VAL A 33 1.64 -12.16 -11.14
C VAL A 33 1.93 -13.39 -11.99
N SER A 34 1.99 -14.54 -11.33
CA SER A 34 2.14 -15.85 -11.96
C SER A 34 0.95 -16.71 -11.57
N GLU A 35 0.35 -17.35 -12.55
CA GLU A 35 -0.73 -18.30 -12.38
C GLU A 35 -0.30 -19.61 -12.99
N GLU A 36 -0.22 -20.65 -12.16
CA GLU A 36 0.10 -22.01 -12.58
C GLU A 36 -1.13 -22.88 -12.38
N GLU A 37 -1.63 -23.47 -13.46
CA GLU A 37 -2.73 -24.42 -13.41
C GLU A 37 -2.23 -25.85 -13.59
N GLU A 38 -2.65 -26.72 -12.67
CA GLU A 38 -2.39 -28.14 -12.70
C GLU A 38 -3.74 -28.87 -12.83
N VAL A 39 -3.96 -29.47 -14.00
CA VAL A 39 -5.18 -30.25 -14.28
C VAL A 39 -4.95 -31.69 -13.84
N THR A 40 -5.71 -32.14 -12.84
CA THR A 40 -5.64 -33.52 -12.32
C THR A 40 -6.96 -34.24 -12.56
N VAL A 41 -6.94 -35.58 -12.50
CA VAL A 41 -8.15 -36.43 -12.65
C VAL A 41 -9.25 -36.07 -11.62
N ASN A 42 -8.88 -35.45 -10.49
CA ASN A 42 -9.78 -35.08 -9.39
C ASN A 42 -10.16 -33.57 -9.37
N GLY A 43 -9.80 -32.80 -10.40
CA GLY A 43 -10.12 -31.37 -10.51
C GLY A 43 -8.95 -30.48 -10.92
N VAL A 44 -9.19 -29.16 -10.91
CA VAL A 44 -8.21 -28.13 -11.29
C VAL A 44 -7.61 -27.50 -10.03
N LYS A 45 -6.28 -27.48 -9.96
CA LYS A 45 -5.52 -26.77 -8.93
C LYS A 45 -4.86 -25.55 -9.58
N THR A 46 -5.18 -24.37 -9.07
CA THR A 46 -4.61 -23.10 -9.55
C THR A 46 -3.76 -22.49 -8.46
N VAL A 47 -2.48 -22.27 -8.74
CA VAL A 47 -1.52 -21.60 -7.85
C VAL A 47 -1.32 -20.18 -8.36
N LEU A 48 -1.80 -19.20 -7.59
CA LEU A 48 -1.62 -17.79 -7.88
C LEU A 48 -0.51 -17.23 -6.98
N LYS A 49 0.53 -16.69 -7.61
CA LYS A 49 1.66 -16.03 -6.94
C LYS A 49 1.72 -14.57 -7.37
N THR A 50 1.82 -13.67 -6.40
CA THR A 50 1.97 -12.23 -6.66
C THR A 50 3.17 -11.70 -5.89
N ILE A 51 4.05 -10.98 -6.60
CA ILE A 51 5.21 -10.29 -6.04
C ILE A 51 5.06 -8.80 -6.35
N ILE A 52 5.26 -7.97 -5.34
CA ILE A 52 5.21 -6.50 -5.46
C ILE A 52 6.45 -5.93 -4.80
N GLY A 53 7.22 -5.15 -5.55
CA GLY A 53 8.29 -4.29 -5.06
C GLY A 53 7.85 -2.83 -5.10
N MET A 54 8.01 -2.11 -3.99
CA MET A 54 7.67 -0.69 -3.91
C MET A 54 8.74 0.16 -3.23
N GLN A 55 8.82 1.41 -3.66
CA GLN A 55 9.60 2.47 -3.03
C GLN A 55 8.65 3.46 -2.37
N VAL A 56 8.88 3.71 -1.08
CA VAL A 56 8.14 4.65 -0.26
C VAL A 56 9.03 5.86 0.01
N ARG A 57 8.49 7.08 -0.08
CA ARG A 57 9.20 8.32 0.20
C ARG A 57 8.39 9.19 1.16
N PHE A 58 9.00 9.60 2.26
CA PHE A 58 8.45 10.54 3.22
C PHE A 58 9.12 11.88 2.97
N VAL A 59 8.33 12.92 2.69
CA VAL A 59 8.81 14.28 2.43
C VAL A 59 8.34 15.17 3.56
N ASN A 60 9.26 15.72 4.33
CA ASN A 60 8.92 16.68 5.39
C ASN A 60 8.38 17.97 4.73
N ALA A 61 7.19 18.41 5.15
CA ALA A 61 6.47 19.51 4.53
C ALA A 61 7.14 20.88 4.74
N GLU A 62 7.92 21.05 5.82
CA GLU A 62 8.57 22.32 6.16
C GLU A 62 9.98 22.43 5.56
N THR A 63 10.76 21.34 5.63
CA THR A 63 12.18 21.33 5.25
C THR A 63 12.43 20.74 3.86
N GLY A 64 11.47 20.02 3.29
CA GLY A 64 11.65 19.28 2.04
C GLY A 64 12.54 18.03 2.16
N THR A 65 12.99 17.68 3.36
CA THR A 65 13.86 16.50 3.60
C THR A 65 13.14 15.22 3.18
N ILE A 66 13.83 14.36 2.43
CA ILE A 66 13.27 13.11 1.90
C ILE A 66 13.87 11.90 2.62
N PHE A 67 13.01 11.02 3.13
CA PHE A 67 13.37 9.69 3.60
C PHE A 67 12.78 8.63 2.69
N THR A 68 13.63 7.86 2.03
CA THR A 68 13.19 6.80 1.10
C THR A 68 13.39 5.41 1.72
N GLY A 69 12.52 4.47 1.43
CA GLY A 69 12.65 3.07 1.83
C GLY A 69 12.03 2.17 0.78
N SER A 70 12.66 1.04 0.49
CA SER A 70 12.09 0.02 -0.37
C SER A 70 11.43 -1.07 0.47
N GLY A 71 10.36 -1.64 -0.05
CA GLY A 71 9.67 -2.81 0.47
C GLY A 71 9.42 -3.82 -0.64
N SER A 72 9.27 -5.07 -0.25
CA SER A 72 8.87 -6.15 -1.15
C SER A 72 7.87 -7.04 -0.43
N GLY A 73 6.88 -7.54 -1.15
CA GLY A 73 5.83 -8.38 -0.64
C GLY A 73 5.53 -9.51 -1.60
N GLU A 74 5.45 -10.72 -1.04
CA GLU A 74 5.07 -11.93 -1.76
C GLU A 74 3.82 -12.54 -1.11
N ALA A 75 2.89 -12.96 -1.96
CA ALA A 75 1.70 -13.69 -1.57
C ALA A 75 1.43 -14.84 -2.54
N VAL A 76 1.16 -16.02 -1.99
CA VAL A 76 0.79 -17.22 -2.75
C VAL A 76 -0.57 -17.69 -2.25
N THR A 77 -1.47 -18.02 -3.17
CA THR A 77 -2.77 -18.63 -2.86
C THR A 77 -2.97 -19.83 -3.75
N ILE A 78 -3.39 -20.94 -3.15
CA ILE A 78 -3.71 -22.17 -3.86
C ILE A 78 -5.22 -22.30 -3.88
N LYS A 79 -5.84 -22.13 -5.05
CA LYS A 79 -7.27 -22.41 -5.25
C LYS A 79 -7.43 -23.86 -5.70
N ARG A 80 -8.37 -24.56 -5.06
CA ARG A 80 -8.84 -25.87 -5.50
C ARG A 80 -10.31 -25.68 -5.82
N SER A 81 -10.64 -25.64 -7.10
CA SER A 81 -12.03 -25.42 -7.53
C SER A 81 -12.65 -26.75 -7.96
N GLN A 82 -13.86 -27.03 -7.46
CA GLN A 82 -14.79 -27.91 -8.17
C GLN A 82 -15.55 -27.08 -9.21
N ILE A 83 -15.93 -27.70 -10.33
CA ILE A 83 -16.67 -27.03 -11.40
C ILE A 83 -18.01 -26.51 -10.83
N GLY A 84 -18.20 -25.18 -10.78
CA GLY A 84 -19.50 -24.56 -10.46
C GLY A 84 -19.54 -23.60 -9.27
N GLU A 85 -18.46 -23.39 -8.51
CA GLU A 85 -18.45 -22.39 -7.42
C GLU A 85 -17.98 -21.00 -7.88
N ASP A 86 -18.86 -20.00 -7.73
CA ASP A 86 -18.50 -18.58 -7.87
C ASP A 86 -18.00 -18.05 -6.52
N ASN A 87 -16.67 -18.05 -6.33
CA ASN A 87 -16.03 -17.59 -5.10
C ASN A 87 -15.48 -16.17 -5.29
N GLU A 88 -16.30 -15.16 -4.97
CA GLU A 88 -15.87 -13.76 -4.94
C GLU A 88 -14.79 -13.55 -3.85
N VAL A 89 -13.58 -13.17 -4.26
CA VAL A 89 -12.46 -12.92 -3.34
C VAL A 89 -12.36 -11.41 -3.05
N LYS A 90 -12.62 -11.02 -1.80
CA LYS A 90 -12.40 -9.63 -1.35
C LYS A 90 -10.93 -9.22 -1.55
N PHE A 91 -10.69 -7.99 -2.01
CA PHE A 91 -9.35 -7.49 -2.34
C PHE A 91 -8.34 -7.62 -1.18
N ASN A 92 -8.75 -7.36 0.06
CA ASN A 92 -7.86 -7.50 1.24
C ASN A 92 -7.43 -8.95 1.52
N LYS A 93 -8.10 -9.93 0.93
CA LYS A 93 -7.75 -11.36 0.97
C LYS A 93 -7.13 -11.84 -0.34
N SER A 94 -7.04 -11.00 -1.36
CA SER A 94 -6.37 -11.32 -2.63
C SER A 94 -4.86 -11.36 -2.43
N THR A 95 -4.16 -12.12 -3.29
CA THR A 95 -2.70 -12.15 -3.32
C THR A 95 -2.12 -10.75 -3.53
N ILE A 96 -2.75 -9.94 -4.38
CA ILE A 96 -2.36 -8.54 -4.64
C ILE A 96 -2.48 -7.69 -3.37
N GLY A 97 -3.61 -7.75 -2.66
CA GLY A 97 -3.82 -6.99 -1.43
C GLY A 97 -2.84 -7.38 -0.32
N ILE A 98 -2.59 -8.68 -0.15
CA ILE A 98 -1.64 -9.21 0.84
C ILE A 98 -0.20 -8.79 0.48
N ALA A 99 0.22 -8.94 -0.78
CA ALA A 99 1.54 -8.53 -1.25
C ALA A 99 1.75 -7.02 -1.08
N THR A 100 0.74 -6.21 -1.44
CA THR A 100 0.77 -4.74 -1.27
C THR A 100 0.95 -4.35 0.19
N LYS A 101 0.18 -4.96 1.11
CA LYS A 101 0.30 -4.69 2.55
C LYS A 101 1.70 -4.99 3.07
N LYS A 102 2.24 -6.18 2.76
CA LYS A 102 3.59 -6.60 3.18
C LYS A 102 4.68 -5.67 2.64
N ALA A 103 4.57 -5.29 1.37
CA ALA A 103 5.52 -4.40 0.73
C ALA A 103 5.47 -2.99 1.38
N LEU A 104 4.28 -2.46 1.65
CA LEU A 104 4.12 -1.15 2.28
C LEU A 104 4.63 -1.13 3.73
N GLU A 105 4.29 -2.17 4.49
CA GLU A 105 4.71 -2.33 5.88
C GLU A 105 6.24 -2.41 5.99
N SER A 106 6.88 -3.23 5.16
CA SER A 106 8.34 -3.37 5.17
C SER A 106 9.06 -2.09 4.73
N GLY A 107 8.59 -1.42 3.67
CA GLY A 107 9.16 -0.16 3.19
C GLY A 107 9.03 0.96 4.22
N THR A 108 7.86 1.08 4.85
CA THR A 108 7.57 2.11 5.85
C THR A 108 8.32 1.86 7.16
N ALA A 109 8.35 0.62 7.66
CA ALA A 109 9.06 0.28 8.89
C ALA A 109 10.56 0.61 8.80
N ARG A 110 11.17 0.42 7.62
CA ARG A 110 12.58 0.80 7.38
C ARG A 110 12.82 2.30 7.43
N ILE A 111 11.85 3.11 7.04
CA ILE A 111 11.91 4.58 7.13
C ILE A 111 11.75 4.99 8.59
N VAL A 112 10.68 4.54 9.26
CA VAL A 112 10.39 4.86 10.66
C VAL A 112 11.56 4.47 11.57
N LYS A 113 12.13 3.27 11.41
CA LYS A 113 13.31 2.83 12.17
C LYS A 113 14.51 3.76 11.99
N ARG A 114 14.71 4.33 10.79
CA ARG A 114 15.78 5.31 10.54
C ARG A 114 15.47 6.66 11.18
N MET A 115 14.20 7.07 11.20
CA MET A 115 13.77 8.31 11.85
C MET A 115 13.92 8.23 13.38
N ILE A 116 13.59 7.09 13.99
CA ILE A 116 13.84 6.82 15.42
C ILE A 116 15.34 6.87 15.72
N LYS A 117 16.17 6.20 14.91
CA LYS A 117 17.64 6.26 15.08
C LYS A 117 18.23 7.68 14.95
N ARG A 118 17.57 8.56 14.20
CA ARG A 118 17.97 9.97 14.04
C ARG A 118 17.39 10.88 15.13
N GLY A 119 16.65 10.33 16.08
CA GLY A 119 15.99 11.10 17.16
C GLY A 119 14.80 11.93 16.70
N ILE A 120 14.29 11.69 15.48
CA ILE A 120 13.14 12.43 14.93
C ILE A 120 11.84 11.92 15.56
N PHE A 121 11.72 10.60 15.70
CA PHE A 121 10.61 9.95 16.40
C PHE A 121 11.09 9.30 17.68
N LYS A 122 10.20 9.27 18.68
CA LYS A 122 10.39 8.50 19.91
C LYS A 122 9.95 7.05 19.66
N GLU A 123 10.59 6.12 20.39
CA GLU A 123 10.24 4.69 20.37
C GLU A 123 8.93 4.41 21.09
#